data_AF-A0A936KQD5-F1
#
_entry.id   AF-A0A936KQD5-F1
#
_cell.length_a   1.000
_cell.length_b   1.000
_cell.length_c   1.000
_cell.angle_alpha   90.00
_cell.angle_beta   90.00
_cell.angle_gamma   90.00
#
_symmetry.space_group_name_H-M   'P 1'
#
loop_
_entity.id
_entity.type
_entity.pdbx_description
1 polymer ?
#
loop_
_entity_poly.entity_id
_entity_poly.type
_entity_poly.pdbx_seq_one_letter_code
_entity_poly.pdbx_strand_id
1 'polypeptide(L)'
;MGAWSIATAPSAQALSSYGEINDWPTYYEVPPFPAVQWQYDTTFYSRLEAWIRFFYVNTPYNWVTPAQICGYGAYVNKPGYHGSGRAFDLSRIYLHVDGLWERVFNGRYDEWRSLTGSALTVTRKRYFACAASIHYHFRNVLTYLYNTDHWNHIHIDNGVSGAGNSYFVTSSGAQVEFVRAALNYVWGYPVAINQSWDSTVDYYVRLALVRSGGAGPLTTQSYWQRFCQSTTRFGTGKQAY
;
A
#
# COMPACT_ATOMS: atom_id res chain seq x y z
N MET A 1 -34.86 -27.33 -7.03
CA MET A 1 -34.77 -26.51 -5.81
C MET A 1 -33.40 -26.77 -5.19
N GLY A 2 -32.41 -25.94 -5.49
CA GLY A 2 -31.06 -26.07 -4.93
C GLY A 2 -30.93 -25.16 -3.72
N ALA A 3 -30.65 -25.74 -2.56
CA ALA A 3 -30.47 -25.03 -1.31
C ALA A 3 -29.25 -24.10 -1.39
N TRP A 4 -29.46 -22.81 -1.12
CA TRP A 4 -28.38 -21.87 -0.89
C TRP A 4 -27.69 -22.25 0.42
N SER A 5 -26.43 -22.67 0.34
CA SER A 5 -25.58 -22.82 1.52
C SER A 5 -25.38 -21.44 2.13
N ILE A 6 -25.97 -21.22 3.30
CA ILE A 6 -25.70 -20.06 4.12
C ILE A 6 -24.23 -20.21 4.56
N ALA A 7 -23.35 -19.38 4.01
CA ALA A 7 -21.98 -19.30 4.50
C ALA A 7 -22.06 -18.92 5.99
N THR A 8 -21.66 -19.85 6.86
CA THR A 8 -21.44 -19.58 8.27
C THR A 8 -20.47 -18.41 8.39
N ALA A 9 -20.88 -17.35 9.11
CA ALA A 9 -19.96 -16.29 9.50
C ALA A 9 -18.72 -16.92 10.15
N PRO A 10 -17.50 -16.54 9.75
CA PRO A 10 -16.31 -17.07 10.39
C PRO A 10 -16.41 -16.81 11.90
N SER A 11 -16.20 -17.86 12.70
CA SER A 11 -16.03 -17.72 14.15
C SER A 11 -15.00 -16.62 14.40
N ALA A 12 -15.28 -15.72 15.36
CA ALA A 12 -14.38 -14.62 15.70
C ALA A 12 -12.96 -15.17 15.91
N GLN A 13 -12.08 -14.95 14.93
CA GLN A 13 -10.70 -15.36 15.04
C GLN A 13 -10.10 -14.54 16.19
N ALA A 14 -9.42 -15.22 17.12
CA ALA A 14 -8.87 -14.56 18.29
C ALA A 14 -7.91 -13.45 17.86
N LEU A 15 -8.26 -12.21 18.19
CA LEU A 15 -7.42 -11.06 17.89
C LEU A 15 -6.23 -11.02 18.86
N SER A 16 -5.06 -10.65 18.35
CA SER A 16 -3.85 -10.47 19.14
C SER A 16 -3.43 -8.99 19.14
N SER A 17 -2.94 -8.51 20.28
CA SER A 17 -2.52 -7.12 20.45
C SER A 17 -1.04 -6.95 20.14
N TYR A 18 -0.71 -6.01 19.26
CA TYR A 18 0.67 -5.66 18.90
C TYR A 18 0.86 -4.15 18.91
N GLY A 19 1.99 -3.69 19.47
CA GLY A 19 2.40 -2.28 19.47
C GLY A 19 3.43 -1.92 18.41
N GLU A 20 3.61 -2.81 17.44
CA GLU A 20 4.62 -2.72 16.39
C GLU A 20 4.20 -3.57 15.18
N ILE A 21 4.84 -3.34 14.02
CA ILE A 21 4.81 -4.25 12.87
C ILE A 21 6.25 -4.54 12.45
N ASN A 22 6.72 -5.77 12.67
CA ASN A 22 8.11 -6.18 12.43
C ASN A 22 9.13 -5.25 13.11
N ASP A 23 9.03 -5.13 14.43
CA ASP A 23 9.84 -4.29 15.32
C ASP A 23 9.74 -2.78 15.06
N TRP A 24 8.83 -2.34 14.18
CA TRP A 24 8.59 -0.92 13.92
C TRP A 24 7.41 -0.46 14.77
N PRO A 25 7.64 0.36 15.82
CA PRO A 25 6.58 0.75 16.74
C PRO A 25 5.46 1.51 16.04
N THR A 26 4.23 1.25 16.49
CA THR A 26 3.02 1.86 15.96
C THR A 26 2.49 3.00 16.83
N TYR A 27 2.08 4.08 16.18
CA TYR A 27 1.54 5.27 16.82
C TYR A 27 0.22 5.68 16.17
N TYR A 28 -0.68 6.25 16.97
CA TYR A 28 -1.90 6.85 16.42
C TYR A 28 -1.55 8.18 15.73
N GLU A 29 -2.12 8.44 14.56
CA GLU A 29 -1.79 9.62 13.74
C GLU A 29 -2.17 10.97 14.38
N VAL A 30 -3.09 11.00 15.35
CA VAL A 30 -3.52 12.26 15.92
C VAL A 30 -2.53 12.73 17.01
N PRO A 31 -2.04 13.99 16.97
CA PRO A 31 -1.22 14.55 18.04
C PRO A 31 -1.84 14.31 19.43
N PRO A 32 -1.04 13.90 20.44
CA PRO A 32 0.42 13.96 20.50
C PRO A 32 1.16 12.75 19.89
N PHE A 33 0.51 11.99 18.99
CA PHE A 33 1.01 10.75 18.41
C PHE A 33 1.32 9.71 19.50
N PRO A 34 0.32 9.25 20.26
CA PRO A 34 0.55 8.28 21.31
C PRO A 34 0.97 6.94 20.73
N ALA A 35 1.89 6.24 21.41
CA ALA A 35 2.16 4.84 21.14
C ALA A 35 0.89 4.02 21.40
N VAL A 36 0.60 3.07 20.52
CA VAL A 36 -0.65 2.29 20.58
C VAL A 36 -0.39 0.82 20.34
N GLN A 37 -1.15 -0.01 21.06
CA GLN A 37 -1.28 -1.42 20.76
C GLN A 37 -2.61 -1.65 20.07
N TRP A 38 -2.57 -2.12 18.82
CA TRP A 38 -3.77 -2.45 18.06
C TRP A 38 -4.01 -3.95 18.07
N GLN A 39 -5.28 -4.32 17.90
CA GLN A 39 -5.70 -5.70 17.79
C GLN A 39 -5.76 -6.11 16.32
N TYR A 40 -5.26 -7.31 16.02
CA TYR A 40 -5.18 -7.85 14.67
C TYR A 40 -5.62 -9.30 14.63
N ASP A 41 -6.19 -9.70 13.51
CA ASP A 41 -6.15 -11.09 13.06
C ASP A 41 -4.67 -11.49 12.86
N THR A 42 -4.28 -12.66 13.36
CA THR A 42 -2.88 -13.12 13.33
C THR A 42 -2.37 -13.32 11.91
N THR A 43 -3.21 -13.82 11.00
CA THR A 43 -2.84 -14.01 9.59
C THR A 43 -2.60 -12.65 8.93
N PHE A 44 -3.50 -11.68 9.14
CA PHE A 44 -3.32 -10.32 8.64
C PHE A 44 -2.06 -9.65 9.21
N TYR A 45 -1.82 -9.79 10.52
CA TYR A 45 -0.62 -9.25 11.16
C TYR A 45 0.67 -9.78 10.51
N SER A 46 0.80 -11.09 10.34
CA SER A 46 1.97 -11.68 9.67
C SER A 46 2.15 -11.20 8.22
N ARG A 47 1.05 -10.83 7.54
CA ARG A 47 1.12 -10.21 6.21
C ARG A 47 1.62 -8.77 6.26
N LEU A 48 1.24 -8.00 7.27
CA LEU A 48 1.79 -6.66 7.49
C LEU A 48 3.29 -6.72 7.79
N GLU A 49 3.74 -7.69 8.60
CA GLU A 49 5.17 -7.90 8.83
C GLU A 49 5.93 -8.25 7.54
N ALA A 50 5.38 -9.16 6.73
CA ALA A 50 5.96 -9.51 5.43
C ALA A 50 6.06 -8.29 4.50
N TRP A 51 5.04 -7.43 4.51
CA TRP A 51 5.03 -6.18 3.77
C TRP A 51 6.09 -5.18 4.27
N ILE A 52 6.21 -4.96 5.59
CA ILE A 52 7.23 -4.04 6.12
C ILE A 52 8.65 -4.52 5.79
N ARG A 53 8.93 -5.82 5.91
CA ARG A 53 10.20 -6.40 5.48
C ARG A 53 10.43 -6.16 3.99
N PHE A 54 9.42 -6.38 3.15
CA PHE A 54 9.50 -6.11 1.71
C PHE A 54 9.74 -4.63 1.42
N PHE A 55 9.03 -3.71 2.09
CA PHE A 55 9.21 -2.27 1.91
C PHE A 55 10.66 -1.89 2.20
N TYR A 56 11.19 -2.30 3.35
CA TYR A 56 12.55 -1.98 3.80
C TYR A 56 13.64 -2.47 2.84
N VAL A 57 13.57 -3.73 2.36
CA VAL A 57 14.58 -4.25 1.42
C VAL A 57 14.50 -3.63 0.01
N ASN A 58 13.36 -3.02 -0.34
CA ASN A 58 13.13 -2.40 -1.64
C ASN A 58 13.24 -0.85 -1.60
N THR A 59 13.64 -0.27 -0.48
CA THR A 59 13.97 1.17 -0.32
C THR A 59 15.48 1.41 -0.33
N PRO A 60 15.96 2.66 -0.55
CA PRO A 60 17.38 3.02 -0.52
C PRO A 60 18.14 2.50 0.70
N TYR A 61 19.43 2.17 0.54
CA TYR A 61 20.25 1.61 1.63
C TYR A 61 20.52 2.61 2.77
N ASN A 62 20.42 3.90 2.48
CA ASN A 62 20.54 4.97 3.46
C ASN A 62 19.23 5.23 4.23
N TRP A 63 18.15 4.49 3.93
CA TRP A 63 16.92 4.51 4.72
C TRP A 63 17.01 3.40 5.76
N VAL A 64 17.27 3.76 7.02
CA VAL A 64 17.63 2.83 8.08
C VAL A 64 16.74 3.00 9.31
N THR A 65 16.68 1.96 10.13
CA THR A 65 16.04 1.98 11.45
C THR A 65 16.85 2.82 12.45
N PRO A 66 16.25 3.35 13.54
CA PRO A 66 14.88 3.12 14.02
C PRO A 66 13.81 3.61 13.05
N ALA A 67 12.60 3.08 13.18
CA ALA A 67 11.47 3.36 12.30
C ALA A 67 10.22 3.64 13.12
N GLN A 68 9.23 4.30 12.52
CA GLN A 68 7.92 4.52 13.11
C GLN A 68 6.83 4.40 12.07
N ILE A 69 5.74 3.73 12.43
CA ILE A 69 4.52 3.62 11.63
C ILE A 69 3.41 4.40 12.34
N CYS A 70 2.78 5.33 11.63
CA CYS A 70 1.58 6.00 12.10
C CYS A 70 0.35 5.48 11.34
N GLY A 71 -0.78 5.42 12.03
CA GLY A 71 -2.06 5.03 11.42
C GLY A 71 -3.28 5.37 12.26
N TYR A 72 -4.46 5.03 11.74
CA TYR A 72 -5.75 5.20 12.42
C TYR A 72 -6.29 3.92 13.06
N GLY A 73 -5.53 2.84 12.96
CA GLY A 73 -5.80 1.58 13.65
C GLY A 73 -6.07 0.42 12.71
N ALA A 74 -6.17 -0.75 13.32
CA ALA A 74 -6.45 -2.01 12.64
C ALA A 74 -7.83 -2.56 13.00
N TYR A 75 -8.13 -2.71 14.28
CA TYR A 75 -9.44 -3.13 14.78
C TYR A 75 -10.30 -1.96 15.27
N VAL A 76 -11.57 -1.98 14.86
CA VAL A 76 -12.66 -1.16 15.41
C VAL A 76 -13.88 -2.06 15.50
N ASN A 77 -14.60 -2.05 16.62
CA ASN A 77 -15.82 -2.85 16.80
C ASN A 77 -16.97 -2.33 15.91
N LYS A 78 -16.92 -2.65 14.62
CA LYS A 78 -17.87 -2.29 13.57
C LYS A 78 -17.92 -3.40 12.51
N PRO A 79 -18.97 -3.52 11.69
CA PRO A 79 -18.96 -4.45 10.56
C PRO A 79 -17.78 -4.23 9.59
N GLY A 80 -17.36 -5.29 8.90
CA GLY A 80 -16.30 -5.24 7.88
C GLY A 80 -14.92 -5.68 8.38
N TYR A 81 -13.88 -5.40 7.60
CA TYR A 81 -12.52 -5.91 7.87
C TYR A 81 -11.86 -5.31 9.11
N HIS A 82 -12.15 -4.06 9.46
CA HIS A 82 -11.75 -3.52 10.76
C HIS A 82 -12.41 -4.28 11.93
N GLY A 83 -13.67 -4.70 11.80
CA GLY A 83 -14.36 -5.52 12.82
C GLY A 83 -13.79 -6.90 13.04
N SER A 84 -12.97 -7.38 12.10
CA SER A 84 -12.28 -8.66 12.20
C SER A 84 -10.78 -8.50 12.41
N GLY A 85 -10.28 -7.27 12.64
CA GLY A 85 -8.85 -6.99 12.78
C GLY A 85 -8.03 -7.32 11.52
N ARG A 86 -8.68 -7.30 10.34
CA ARG A 86 -8.13 -7.66 9.03
C ARG A 86 -7.92 -6.46 8.10
N ALA A 87 -8.00 -5.26 8.65
CA ALA A 87 -7.72 -4.02 7.95
C ALA A 87 -6.74 -3.17 8.74
N PHE A 88 -6.05 -2.25 8.07
CA PHE A 88 -5.14 -1.28 8.66
C PHE A 88 -5.15 0.03 7.86
N ASP A 89 -5.25 1.16 8.56
CA ASP A 89 -5.23 2.49 7.95
C ASP A 89 -3.87 3.15 8.18
N LEU A 90 -3.00 3.13 7.17
CA LEU A 90 -1.64 3.66 7.21
C LEU A 90 -1.61 5.17 6.90
N SER A 91 -1.09 5.99 7.81
CA SER A 91 -0.96 7.44 7.60
C SER A 91 0.47 7.87 7.30
N ARG A 92 1.50 7.36 8.00
CA ARG A 92 2.90 7.80 7.81
C ARG A 92 3.89 6.68 8.11
N ILE A 93 5.06 6.79 7.49
CA ILE A 93 6.25 6.02 7.87
C ILE A 93 7.40 7.00 8.03
N TYR A 94 8.14 6.86 9.12
CA TYR A 94 9.37 7.58 9.40
C TYR A 94 10.54 6.60 9.49
N LEU A 95 11.68 7.03 8.95
CA LEU A 95 12.96 6.33 8.98
C LEU A 95 14.09 7.35 9.11
N HIS A 96 15.29 6.89 9.46
CA HIS A 96 16.48 7.71 9.27
C HIS A 96 16.91 7.66 7.79
N VAL A 97 17.06 8.83 7.15
CA VAL A 97 17.61 8.97 5.80
C VAL A 97 18.86 9.82 5.90
N ASP A 98 20.01 9.25 5.54
CA ASP A 98 21.32 9.91 5.69
C ASP A 98 21.57 10.41 7.13
N GLY A 99 21.10 9.63 8.11
CA GLY A 99 21.20 9.94 9.54
C GLY A 99 20.11 10.87 10.07
N LEU A 100 19.29 11.48 9.22
CA LEU A 100 18.23 12.41 9.62
C LEU A 100 16.88 11.70 9.79
N TRP A 101 16.15 12.03 10.84
CA TRP A 101 14.79 11.51 11.05
C TRP A 101 13.82 12.12 10.03
N GLU A 102 13.31 11.30 9.12
CA GLU A 102 12.63 11.75 7.91
C GLU A 102 11.30 11.02 7.70
N ARG A 103 10.31 11.76 7.23
CA ARG A 103 9.03 11.19 6.81
C ARG A 103 9.18 10.63 5.39
N VAL A 104 9.37 9.33 5.30
CA VAL A 104 9.58 8.64 4.02
C VAL A 104 8.27 8.32 3.29
N PHE A 105 7.14 8.27 4.01
CA PHE A 105 5.80 8.15 3.44
C PHE A 105 4.82 9.10 4.14
N ASN A 106 3.96 9.75 3.35
CA ASN A 106 2.89 10.61 3.86
C ASN A 106 1.54 10.31 3.18
N GLY A 107 0.69 9.54 3.86
CA GLY A 107 -0.67 9.19 3.48
C GLY A 107 -1.68 10.34 3.55
N ARG A 108 -1.31 11.46 4.18
CA ARG A 108 -2.18 12.61 4.47
C ARG A 108 -2.32 13.54 3.25
N TYR A 109 -3.00 13.07 2.21
CA TYR A 109 -3.30 13.86 1.01
C TYR A 109 -3.98 15.19 1.33
N ASP A 110 -4.85 15.21 2.33
CA ASP A 110 -5.46 16.42 2.86
C ASP A 110 -4.44 17.50 3.28
N GLU A 111 -3.23 17.13 3.70
CA GLU A 111 -2.13 18.05 4.02
C GLU A 111 -1.30 18.47 2.81
N TRP A 112 -1.07 17.56 1.85
CA TRP A 112 -0.10 17.80 0.76
C TRP A 112 -0.74 18.09 -0.61
N ARG A 113 -2.06 18.02 -0.75
CA ARG A 113 -2.78 18.28 -2.02
C ARG A 113 -2.54 19.66 -2.63
N SER A 114 -2.14 20.64 -1.81
CA SER A 114 -1.82 22.00 -2.24
C SER A 114 -0.34 22.21 -2.57
N LEU A 115 0.53 21.21 -2.34
CA LEU A 115 1.93 21.30 -2.74
C LEU A 115 2.04 21.47 -4.26
N THR A 116 3.11 22.13 -4.70
CA THR A 116 3.42 22.32 -6.12
C THR A 116 4.90 21.98 -6.40
N GLY A 117 5.29 21.97 -7.67
CA GLY A 117 6.69 21.82 -8.10
C GLY A 117 7.38 20.52 -7.64
N SER A 118 8.63 20.64 -7.20
CA SER A 118 9.45 19.50 -6.77
C SER A 118 8.89 18.81 -5.52
N ALA A 119 8.34 19.57 -4.57
CA ALA A 119 7.76 19.03 -3.34
C ALA A 119 6.57 18.10 -3.63
N LEU A 120 5.66 18.52 -4.51
CA LEU A 120 4.55 17.67 -4.95
C LEU A 120 5.06 16.43 -5.69
N THR A 121 6.05 16.61 -6.57
CA THR A 121 6.63 15.53 -7.38
C THR A 121 7.23 14.43 -6.49
N VAL A 122 8.06 14.82 -5.52
CA VAL A 122 8.66 13.88 -4.55
C VAL A 122 7.59 13.21 -3.69
N THR A 123 6.61 13.97 -3.22
CA THR A 123 5.52 13.44 -2.37
C THR A 123 4.72 12.38 -3.12
N ARG A 124 4.29 12.66 -4.37
CA ARG A 124 3.55 11.68 -5.18
C ARG A 124 4.38 10.44 -5.49
N LYS A 125 5.67 10.60 -5.85
CA LYS A 125 6.57 9.47 -6.10
C LYS A 125 6.68 8.55 -4.89
N ARG A 126 6.96 9.10 -3.71
CA ARG A 126 7.06 8.32 -2.46
C ARG A 126 5.72 7.69 -2.07
N TYR A 127 4.61 8.43 -2.21
CA TYR A 127 3.27 7.92 -1.93
C TYR A 127 2.96 6.66 -2.76
N PHE A 128 3.10 6.75 -4.08
CA PHE A 128 2.76 5.63 -4.97
C PHE A 128 3.81 4.51 -4.96
N ALA A 129 5.05 4.79 -4.56
CA ALA A 129 6.03 3.75 -4.28
C ALA A 129 5.67 2.94 -3.03
N CYS A 130 5.23 3.60 -1.95
CA CYS A 130 4.71 2.93 -0.76
C CYS A 130 3.44 2.13 -1.12
N ALA A 131 2.48 2.73 -1.82
CA ALA A 131 1.28 2.05 -2.29
C ALA A 131 1.60 0.81 -3.14
N ALA A 132 2.63 0.87 -4.00
CA ALA A 132 3.08 -0.27 -4.78
C ALA A 132 3.60 -1.41 -3.91
N SER A 133 4.33 -1.11 -2.84
CA SER A 133 4.82 -2.11 -1.89
C SER A 133 3.67 -2.80 -1.15
N ILE A 134 2.62 -2.05 -0.79
CA ILE A 134 1.41 -2.58 -0.16
C ILE A 134 0.67 -3.48 -1.16
N HIS A 135 0.46 -2.98 -2.38
CA HIS A 135 -0.19 -3.71 -3.46
C HIS A 135 0.52 -5.01 -3.82
N TYR A 136 1.83 -5.15 -3.60
CA TYR A 136 2.51 -6.45 -3.75
C TYR A 136 1.87 -7.52 -2.84
N HIS A 137 1.54 -7.16 -1.60
CA HIS A 137 1.06 -8.07 -0.56
C HIS A 137 -0.46 -8.14 -0.45
N PHE A 138 -1.16 -7.04 -0.68
CA PHE A 138 -2.59 -6.88 -0.43
C PHE A 138 -3.34 -6.48 -1.70
N ARG A 139 -4.47 -7.12 -1.96
CA ARG A 139 -5.27 -6.80 -3.14
C ARG A 139 -6.10 -5.53 -2.93
N ASN A 140 -6.68 -5.41 -1.74
CA ASN A 140 -7.54 -4.30 -1.40
C ASN A 140 -6.68 -3.23 -0.73
N VAL A 141 -6.36 -2.21 -1.52
CA VAL A 141 -5.58 -1.05 -1.09
C VAL A 141 -6.32 0.16 -1.64
N LEU A 142 -6.76 1.05 -0.76
CA LEU A 142 -7.54 2.23 -1.15
C LEU A 142 -6.71 3.47 -0.84
N THR A 143 -6.34 4.19 -1.91
CA THR A 143 -5.57 5.44 -1.82
C THR A 143 -6.50 6.65 -1.75
N TYR A 144 -5.93 7.86 -1.64
CA TYR A 144 -6.70 9.10 -1.71
C TYR A 144 -7.53 9.26 -3.00
N LEU A 145 -7.22 8.49 -4.06
CA LEU A 145 -7.97 8.49 -5.32
C LEU A 145 -9.32 7.80 -5.20
N TYR A 146 -9.52 6.92 -4.21
CA TYR A 146 -10.74 6.12 -4.10
C TYR A 146 -11.95 7.00 -3.73
N ASN A 147 -11.84 7.78 -2.64
CA ASN A 147 -12.81 8.79 -2.22
C ASN A 147 -12.21 9.69 -1.12
N THR A 148 -13.03 10.63 -0.62
CA THR A 148 -12.64 11.60 0.42
C THR A 148 -12.31 10.98 1.78
N ASP A 149 -12.89 9.81 2.12
CA ASP A 149 -12.63 9.15 3.40
C ASP A 149 -11.18 8.65 3.50
N HIS A 150 -10.53 8.47 2.35
CA HIS A 150 -9.14 8.00 2.24
C HIS A 150 -8.16 9.14 1.94
N TRP A 151 -8.57 10.41 2.09
CA TRP A 151 -7.65 11.53 1.91
C TRP A 151 -6.58 11.63 2.99
N ASN A 152 -6.69 10.81 4.01
CA ASN A 152 -5.98 10.98 5.26
C ASN A 152 -5.11 9.72 5.59
N HIS A 153 -5.28 8.63 4.83
CA HIS A 153 -4.55 7.36 4.98
C HIS A 153 -4.57 6.54 3.69
N ILE A 154 -3.84 5.42 3.67
CA ILE A 154 -4.10 4.30 2.76
C ILE A 154 -4.79 3.20 3.57
N HIS A 155 -5.96 2.76 3.12
CA HIS A 155 -6.62 1.59 3.69
C HIS A 155 -6.01 0.32 3.10
N ILE A 156 -5.80 -0.69 3.94
CA ILE A 156 -5.15 -1.96 3.58
C ILE A 156 -5.98 -3.09 4.19
N ASP A 157 -6.45 -4.04 3.40
CA ASP A 157 -7.06 -5.26 3.93
C ASP A 157 -6.66 -6.52 3.15
N ASN A 158 -6.75 -7.68 3.83
CA ASN A 158 -6.48 -8.98 3.22
C ASN A 158 -7.76 -9.76 2.85
N GLY A 159 -8.89 -9.08 2.66
CA GLY A 159 -10.17 -9.70 2.38
C GLY A 159 -10.14 -10.62 1.17
N VAL A 160 -9.43 -10.20 0.11
CA VAL A 160 -9.32 -10.97 -1.14
C VAL A 160 -7.97 -11.69 -1.26
N SER A 161 -6.85 -11.08 -0.85
CA SER A 161 -5.53 -11.72 -0.94
C SER A 161 -5.29 -12.79 0.14
N GLY A 162 -6.04 -12.76 1.25
CA GLY A 162 -5.91 -13.71 2.35
C GLY A 162 -4.49 -13.75 2.91
N ALA A 163 -3.93 -14.96 3.02
CA ALA A 163 -2.55 -15.21 3.45
C ALA A 163 -1.52 -15.07 2.32
N GLY A 164 -1.95 -14.88 1.07
CA GLY A 164 -1.09 -14.81 -0.10
C GLY A 164 -0.71 -13.39 -0.50
N ASN A 165 0.22 -13.28 -1.45
CA ASN A 165 0.44 -12.03 -2.18
C ASN A 165 -0.75 -11.74 -3.09
N SER A 166 -0.90 -10.47 -3.45
CA SER A 166 -2.02 -10.07 -4.29
C SER A 166 -1.76 -10.38 -5.77
N TYR A 167 -2.78 -10.16 -6.59
CA TYR A 167 -2.75 -10.27 -8.04
C TYR A 167 -3.59 -9.13 -8.62
N PHE A 168 -3.34 -8.80 -9.89
CA PHE A 168 -4.05 -7.73 -10.59
C PHE A 168 -5.28 -8.26 -11.34
N VAL A 169 -6.39 -7.53 -11.27
CA VAL A 169 -7.52 -7.71 -12.20
C VAL A 169 -7.98 -6.35 -12.74
N THR A 170 -8.26 -6.31 -14.04
CA THR A 170 -8.67 -5.09 -14.75
C THR A 170 -10.03 -4.55 -14.32
N SER A 171 -10.85 -5.38 -13.67
CA SER A 171 -12.16 -5.00 -13.12
C SER A 171 -12.08 -4.32 -11.74
N SER A 172 -10.90 -4.25 -11.11
CA SER A 172 -10.73 -3.53 -9.84
C SER A 172 -10.38 -2.07 -10.10
N GLY A 173 -11.36 -1.17 -9.96
CA GLY A 173 -11.15 0.27 -10.14
C GLY A 173 -10.01 0.83 -9.29
N ALA A 174 -9.90 0.43 -8.02
CA ALA A 174 -8.81 0.86 -7.13
C ALA A 174 -7.43 0.41 -7.61
N GLN A 175 -7.28 -0.84 -8.09
CA GLN A 175 -6.00 -1.30 -8.65
C GLN A 175 -5.68 -0.58 -9.97
N VAL A 176 -6.67 -0.32 -10.82
CA VAL A 176 -6.49 0.40 -12.08
C VAL A 176 -6.06 1.85 -11.84
N GLU A 177 -6.69 2.54 -10.88
CA GLU A 177 -6.29 3.89 -10.45
C GLU A 177 -4.85 3.90 -9.94
N PHE A 178 -4.48 2.94 -9.09
CA PHE A 178 -3.10 2.77 -8.63
C PHE A 178 -2.13 2.60 -9.81
N VAL A 179 -2.41 1.69 -10.75
CA VAL A 179 -1.51 1.43 -11.88
C VAL A 179 -1.33 2.70 -12.71
N ARG A 180 -2.43 3.39 -13.04
CA ARG A 180 -2.38 4.65 -13.80
C ARG A 180 -1.59 5.73 -13.06
N ALA A 181 -1.79 5.85 -11.75
CA ALA A 181 -1.06 6.81 -10.93
C ALA A 181 0.43 6.48 -10.79
N ALA A 182 0.79 5.20 -10.65
CA ALA A 182 2.16 4.74 -10.68
C ALA A 182 2.83 5.04 -12.02
N LEU A 183 2.16 4.74 -13.14
CA LEU A 183 2.66 5.05 -14.48
C LEU A 183 2.88 6.55 -14.66
N ASN A 184 1.94 7.37 -14.20
CA ASN A 184 2.03 8.82 -14.32
C ASN A 184 3.12 9.42 -13.41
N TYR A 185 3.00 9.20 -12.11
CA TYR A 185 3.81 9.91 -11.12
C TYR A 185 5.17 9.29 -10.87
N VAL A 186 5.29 7.95 -10.95
CA VAL A 186 6.55 7.23 -10.71
C VAL A 186 7.30 7.05 -12.03
N TRP A 187 6.64 6.46 -13.02
CA TRP A 187 7.29 6.12 -14.30
C TRP A 187 7.38 7.29 -15.30
N GLY A 188 6.58 8.34 -15.11
CA GLY A 188 6.59 9.53 -15.97
C GLY A 188 5.84 9.36 -17.29
N TYR A 189 4.99 8.35 -17.42
CA TYR A 189 4.19 8.11 -18.63
C TYR A 189 2.90 8.94 -18.62
N PRO A 190 2.49 9.54 -19.74
CA PRO A 190 1.35 10.46 -19.79
C PRO A 190 0.02 9.68 -19.81
N VAL A 191 -0.39 9.16 -18.66
CA VAL A 191 -1.62 8.38 -18.48
C VAL A 191 -2.60 9.15 -17.60
N ALA A 192 -3.81 9.39 -18.10
CA ALA A 192 -4.89 9.94 -17.28
C ALA A 192 -5.28 8.95 -16.17
N ILE A 193 -5.58 9.45 -14.97
CA ILE A 193 -5.92 8.63 -13.81
C ILE A 193 -7.44 8.51 -13.73
N ASN A 194 -7.94 7.28 -13.84
CA ASN A 194 -9.35 6.89 -13.71
C ASN A 194 -9.43 5.38 -13.42
N GLN A 195 -10.64 4.83 -13.34
CA GLN A 195 -10.87 3.41 -12.98
C GLN A 195 -10.98 2.46 -14.18
N SER A 196 -10.80 2.95 -15.41
CA SER A 196 -10.99 2.15 -16.62
C SER A 196 -9.68 1.55 -17.10
N TRP A 197 -9.66 0.26 -17.45
CA TRP A 197 -8.51 -0.35 -18.11
C TRP A 197 -8.65 -0.24 -19.64
N ASP A 198 -7.61 0.22 -20.32
CA ASP A 198 -7.60 0.38 -21.78
C ASP A 198 -6.23 -0.01 -22.38
N SER A 199 -6.15 0.00 -23.71
CA SER A 199 -4.92 -0.35 -24.45
C SER A 199 -3.77 0.63 -24.18
N THR A 200 -4.06 1.88 -23.80
CA THR A 200 -3.04 2.88 -23.48
C THR A 200 -2.33 2.52 -22.19
N VAL A 201 -3.08 2.14 -21.14
CA VAL A 201 -2.49 1.66 -19.89
C VAL A 201 -1.72 0.38 -20.11
N ASP A 202 -2.29 -0.57 -20.86
CA ASP A 202 -1.63 -1.84 -21.15
C ASP A 202 -0.27 -1.63 -21.84
N TYR A 203 -0.20 -0.71 -22.82
CA TYR A 203 1.04 -0.33 -23.48
C TYR A 203 2.09 0.22 -22.51
N TYR A 204 1.74 1.19 -21.67
CA TYR A 204 2.69 1.80 -20.74
C TYR A 204 3.12 0.86 -19.61
N VAL A 205 2.26 -0.05 -19.17
CA VAL A 205 2.65 -1.12 -18.25
C VAL A 205 3.71 -2.02 -18.88
N ARG A 206 3.54 -2.42 -20.14
CA ARG A 206 4.56 -3.22 -20.85
C ARG A 206 5.88 -2.49 -20.92
N LEU A 207 5.88 -1.17 -21.20
CA LEU A 207 7.11 -0.38 -21.19
C LEU A 207 7.77 -0.35 -19.80
N ALA A 208 7.01 -0.12 -18.73
CA ALA A 208 7.53 -0.14 -17.36
C ALA A 208 8.12 -1.51 -16.98
N LEU A 209 7.46 -2.60 -17.36
CA LEU A 209 7.94 -3.96 -17.15
C LEU A 209 9.24 -4.21 -17.92
N VAL A 210 9.29 -3.87 -19.21
CA VAL A 210 10.49 -4.04 -20.06
C VAL A 210 11.67 -3.26 -19.48
N ARG A 211 11.42 -2.00 -19.09
CA ARG A 211 12.43 -1.14 -18.47
C ARG A 211 12.95 -1.71 -17.15
N SER A 212 12.12 -2.46 -16.42
CA SER A 212 12.51 -3.19 -15.20
C SER A 212 12.90 -4.65 -15.42
N GLY A 213 13.19 -5.04 -16.67
CA GLY A 213 13.74 -6.34 -17.06
C GLY A 213 12.73 -7.49 -17.11
N GLY A 214 11.43 -7.21 -17.21
CA GLY A 214 10.36 -8.19 -17.33
C GLY A 214 9.47 -7.94 -18.55
N ALA A 215 8.69 -8.92 -18.97
CA ALA A 215 7.71 -8.73 -20.05
C ALA A 215 6.61 -9.76 -19.91
N GLY A 216 5.36 -9.33 -20.03
CA GLY A 216 4.17 -10.19 -20.00
C GLY A 216 2.93 -9.47 -19.47
N PRO A 217 1.77 -10.13 -19.48
CA PRO A 217 0.51 -9.51 -19.09
C PRO A 217 0.45 -9.24 -17.59
N LEU A 218 0.03 -8.04 -17.19
CA LEU A 218 -0.03 -7.64 -15.78
C LEU A 218 -0.99 -8.52 -14.95
N THR A 219 -1.99 -9.13 -15.59
CA THR A 219 -2.94 -10.07 -14.96
C THR A 219 -2.28 -11.37 -14.49
N THR A 220 -1.07 -11.69 -14.95
CA THR A 220 -0.27 -12.76 -14.36
C THR A 220 0.38 -12.25 -13.08
N GLN A 221 0.15 -12.95 -11.97
CA GLN A 221 0.58 -12.53 -10.63
C GLN A 221 2.08 -12.18 -10.54
N SER A 222 2.96 -12.92 -11.20
CA SER A 222 4.40 -12.64 -11.19
C SER A 222 4.76 -11.32 -11.87
N TYR A 223 4.06 -10.94 -12.95
CA TYR A 223 4.26 -9.65 -13.61
C TYR A 223 3.64 -8.49 -12.82
N TRP A 224 2.49 -8.72 -12.18
CA TRP A 224 1.94 -7.77 -11.19
C TRP A 224 2.92 -7.49 -10.05
N GLN A 225 3.43 -8.54 -9.41
CA GLN A 225 4.40 -8.44 -8.33
C GLN A 225 5.68 -7.74 -8.78
N ARG A 226 6.16 -8.05 -9.99
CA ARG A 226 7.32 -7.37 -10.57
C ARG A 226 7.06 -5.88 -10.79
N PHE A 227 5.91 -5.51 -11.34
CA PHE A 227 5.52 -4.12 -11.51
C PHE A 227 5.46 -3.37 -10.18
N CYS A 228 4.85 -3.97 -9.15
CA CYS A 228 4.81 -3.40 -7.80
C CYS A 228 6.21 -3.23 -7.19
N GLN A 229 7.06 -4.26 -7.30
CA GLN A 229 8.43 -4.21 -6.79
C GLN A 229 9.27 -3.15 -7.50
N SER A 230 9.25 -3.12 -8.83
CA SER A 230 10.03 -2.14 -9.60
C SER A 230 9.52 -0.73 -9.39
N THR A 231 8.20 -0.53 -9.29
CA THR A 231 7.61 0.76 -8.93
C THR A 231 8.04 1.22 -7.53
N THR A 232 8.07 0.32 -6.54
CA THR A 232 8.58 0.61 -5.19
C THR A 232 10.04 1.08 -5.25
N ARG A 233 10.90 0.31 -5.91
CA ARG A 233 12.34 0.61 -6.02
C ARG A 233 12.60 1.90 -6.80
N PHE A 234 11.88 2.12 -7.89
CA PHE A 234 12.08 3.30 -8.72
C PHE A 234 11.61 4.57 -8.02
N GLY A 235 10.39 4.54 -7.46
CA GLY A 235 9.78 5.71 -6.82
C GLY A 235 10.44 6.11 -5.51
N THR A 236 11.12 5.18 -4.82
CA THR A 236 11.95 5.48 -3.64
C THR A 236 13.39 5.86 -4.00
N GLY A 237 13.83 5.64 -5.25
CA GLY A 237 15.20 5.90 -5.69
C GLY A 237 16.19 4.78 -5.37
N LYS A 238 15.74 3.59 -4.95
CA LYS A 238 16.60 2.41 -4.73
C LYS A 238 17.26 1.93 -6.02
N GLN A 239 16.56 2.03 -7.14
CA GLN A 239 17.02 1.57 -8.45
C GLN A 239 16.72 2.64 -9.50
N ALA A 240 17.72 3.01 -10.29
CA ALA A 240 17.50 3.70 -11.55
C ALA A 240 17.22 2.65 -12.62
N TYR A 241 16.12 2.81 -13.35
CA TYR A 241 15.76 2.05 -14.54
C TYR A 241 15.83 2.92 -15.78
#